data_AF-A0A961IVA9-F1
#
_entry.id   AF-A0A961IVA9-F1
#
_cell.length_a   1.000
_cell.length_b   1.000
_cell.length_c   1.000
_cell.angle_alpha   90.00
_cell.angle_beta   90.00
_cell.angle_gamma   90.00
#
_symmetry.space_group_name_H-M   'P 1'
#
loop_
_entity.id
_entity.type
_entity.pdbx_description
1 polymer ?
#
loop_
_entity_poly.entity_id
_entity_poly.type
_entity_poly.pdbx_seq_one_letter_code
_entity_poly.pdbx_strand_id
1 'polypeptide(L)'
;MTQIPSKDEILAWISDNPTLTSKRDIAKAFGIKGADRIELKRILRELEAEGHLAKRKKTYRNPDKLPPVAVLEVAEITPDGDVYARALEWQGEGEPPRVLFIAK
;
A
#
# COMPACT_ATOMS: atom_id res chain seq x y z
N MET A 1 -26.84 -0.84 11.56
CA MET A 1 -26.53 -1.41 10.23
C MET A 1 -25.07 -1.12 9.96
N THR A 2 -24.21 -2.14 9.91
CA THR A 2 -22.80 -1.95 9.56
C THR A 2 -22.76 -1.73 8.06
N GLN A 3 -22.43 -0.51 7.62
CA GLN A 3 -22.26 -0.23 6.20
C GLN A 3 -21.00 -0.96 5.73
N ILE A 4 -21.14 -1.85 4.75
CA ILE A 4 -19.99 -2.52 4.15
C ILE A 4 -19.30 -1.46 3.27
N PRO A 5 -18.00 -1.19 3.50
CA PRO A 5 -17.27 -0.22 2.70
C PRO A 5 -17.07 -0.74 1.27
N SER A 6 -17.05 0.19 0.33
CA SER A 6 -16.72 -0.07 -1.06
C SER A 6 -15.24 -0.46 -1.23
N LYS A 7 -14.92 -1.04 -2.39
CA LYS A 7 -13.54 -1.36 -2.80
C LYS A 7 -12.63 -0.14 -2.73
N ASP A 8 -13.11 0.99 -3.24
CA ASP A 8 -12.36 2.25 -3.30
C ASP A 8 -12.08 2.82 -1.91
N GLU A 9 -13.06 2.78 -1.00
CA GLU A 9 -12.87 3.22 0.39
C GLU A 9 -11.82 2.39 1.12
N ILE A 10 -11.79 1.07 0.88
CA ILE A 10 -10.77 0.18 1.46
C ILE A 10 -9.38 0.54 0.90
N LEU A 11 -9.25 0.77 -0.41
CA LEU A 11 -7.98 1.13 -1.04
C LEU A 11 -7.46 2.50 -0.57
N ALA A 12 -8.35 3.49 -0.44
CA ALA A 12 -8.04 4.80 0.10
C ALA A 12 -7.53 4.66 1.54
N TRP A 13 -8.27 3.95 2.39
CA TRP A 13 -7.89 3.77 3.79
C TRP A 13 -6.56 3.02 3.96
N ILE A 14 -6.29 1.98 3.16
CA ILE A 14 -5.01 1.25 3.17
C ILE A 14 -3.85 2.17 2.73
N SER A 15 -4.09 3.04 1.75
CA SER A 15 -3.10 4.03 1.29
C SER A 15 -2.79 5.06 2.36
N ASP A 16 -3.83 5.54 3.06
CA ASP A 16 -3.71 6.56 4.12
C ASP A 16 -3.15 5.99 5.42
N ASN A 17 -3.29 4.67 5.64
CA ASN A 17 -2.86 3.99 6.85
C ASN A 17 -1.81 2.90 6.55
N PRO A 18 -0.61 3.27 6.05
CA PRO A 18 0.42 2.35 5.60
C PRO A 18 0.90 1.33 6.66
N THR A 19 0.74 1.67 7.94
CA THR A 19 1.15 0.87 9.10
C THR A 19 0.04 -0.04 9.64
N LEU A 20 -1.24 0.22 9.30
CA LEU A 20 -2.42 -0.47 9.84
C LEU A 20 -3.08 -1.36 8.79
N THR A 21 -2.30 -2.13 8.07
CA THR A 21 -2.75 -2.81 6.86
C THR A 21 -3.27 -4.23 7.10
N SER A 22 -3.46 -4.65 8.35
CA SER A 22 -3.96 -5.99 8.65
C SER A 22 -5.48 -6.08 8.49
N LYS A 23 -6.00 -7.26 8.13
CA LYS A 23 -7.45 -7.51 8.03
C LYS A 23 -8.20 -7.09 9.30
N ARG A 24 -7.56 -7.22 10.48
CA ARG A 24 -8.17 -6.86 11.76
C ARG A 24 -8.28 -5.34 11.90
N ASP A 25 -7.30 -4.59 11.43
CA ASP A 25 -7.26 -3.14 11.55
C ASP A 25 -8.23 -2.51 10.56
N ILE A 26 -8.28 -3.03 9.32
CA ILE A 26 -9.31 -2.68 8.32
C ILE A 26 -10.71 -2.94 8.90
N ALA A 27 -10.95 -4.14 9.46
CA ALA A 27 -12.24 -4.46 10.07
C ALA A 27 -12.61 -3.53 11.24
N LYS A 28 -11.63 -3.09 12.03
CA LYS A 28 -11.87 -2.12 13.12
C LYS A 28 -12.21 -0.73 12.59
N ALA A 29 -11.49 -0.25 11.57
CA ALA A 29 -11.70 1.06 10.98
C ALA A 29 -13.11 1.23 10.40
N PHE A 30 -13.63 0.17 9.77
CA PHE A 30 -14.97 0.16 9.19
C PHE A 30 -16.05 -0.42 10.12
N GLY A 31 -15.72 -0.69 11.39
CA GLY A 31 -16.68 -1.20 12.38
C GLY A 31 -17.22 -2.62 12.11
N ILE A 32 -16.58 -3.40 11.24
CA ILE A 32 -17.00 -4.72 10.77
C ILE A 32 -16.78 -5.81 11.85
N LYS A 33 -17.86 -6.50 12.23
CA LYS A 33 -17.89 -7.50 13.30
C LYS A 33 -18.62 -8.77 12.87
N GLY A 34 -18.35 -9.89 13.55
CA GLY A 34 -19.08 -11.15 13.36
C GLY A 34 -19.07 -11.65 11.91
N ALA A 35 -20.26 -11.94 11.38
CA ALA A 35 -20.49 -12.49 10.05
C ALA A 35 -20.03 -11.55 8.92
N ASP A 36 -20.10 -10.23 9.13
CA ASP A 36 -19.70 -9.21 8.14
C ASP A 36 -18.19 -9.31 7.78
N ARG A 37 -17.39 -9.99 8.60
CA ARG A 37 -15.98 -10.27 8.31
C ARG A 37 -15.77 -11.22 7.14
N ILE A 38 -16.77 -12.04 6.81
CA ILE A 38 -16.74 -12.94 5.65
C ILE A 38 -16.80 -12.08 4.38
N GLU A 39 -17.66 -11.08 4.37
CA GLU A 39 -17.83 -10.16 3.25
C GLU A 39 -16.58 -9.31 3.02
N LEU A 40 -15.99 -8.76 4.09
CA LEU A 40 -14.69 -8.07 4.00
C LEU A 40 -13.60 -8.96 3.39
N LYS A 41 -13.58 -10.26 3.75
CA LYS A 41 -12.61 -11.21 3.19
C LYS A 41 -12.86 -11.45 1.70
N ARG A 42 -14.12 -11.44 1.25
CA ARG A 42 -14.48 -11.55 -0.17
C ARG A 42 -13.95 -10.35 -0.96
N ILE A 43 -14.26 -9.13 -0.49
CA ILE A 43 -13.82 -7.88 -1.13
C ILE A 43 -12.30 -7.79 -1.21
N LEU A 44 -11.59 -8.12 -0.12
CA LEU A 44 -10.12 -8.11 -0.12
C LEU A 44 -9.50 -9.12 -1.10
N ARG A 45 -10.15 -10.28 -1.32
CA ARG A 45 -9.70 -11.27 -2.31
C ARG A 45 -9.96 -10.82 -3.74
N GLU A 46 -11.06 -10.12 -3.98
CA GLU A 46 -11.33 -9.55 -5.30
C GLU A 46 -10.32 -8.46 -5.63
N LEU A 47 -10.02 -7.55 -4.69
CA LEU A 47 -8.97 -6.55 -4.86
C LEU A 47 -7.58 -7.15 -5.07
N GLU A 48 -7.30 -8.30 -4.46
CA GLU A 48 -6.06 -9.06 -4.68
C GLU A 48 -6.03 -9.69 -6.08
N ALA A 49 -7.16 -10.26 -6.54
CA ALA A 49 -7.27 -10.83 -7.88
C ALA A 49 -7.22 -9.78 -9.00
N GLU A 50 -7.72 -8.57 -8.74
CA GLU A 50 -7.64 -7.42 -9.64
C GLU A 50 -6.26 -6.76 -9.65
N GLY A 51 -5.33 -7.18 -8.78
CA GLY A 51 -3.96 -6.63 -8.70
C GLY A 51 -3.86 -5.33 -7.89
N HIS A 52 -4.97 -4.78 -7.40
CA HIS A 52 -4.96 -3.54 -6.61
C HIS A 52 -4.35 -3.70 -5.21
N LEU A 53 -4.29 -4.92 -4.68
CA LEU A 53 -3.69 -5.22 -3.39
C LEU A 53 -2.79 -6.45 -3.45
N ALA A 54 -1.55 -6.32 -2.97
CA ALA A 54 -0.68 -7.45 -2.71
C ALA A 54 -0.75 -7.85 -1.22
N LYS A 55 -0.96 -9.13 -0.95
CA LYS A 55 -0.95 -9.68 0.41
C LYS A 55 0.47 -10.05 0.84
N ARG A 56 1.07 -9.27 1.75
CA ARG A 56 2.36 -9.59 2.38
C ARG A 56 2.15 -10.16 3.78
N LYS A 57 2.36 -11.47 3.97
CA LYS A 57 2.12 -12.22 5.23
C LYS A 57 0.70 -12.01 5.80
N LYS A 58 0.49 -10.91 6.55
CA LYS A 58 -0.73 -10.53 7.29
C LYS A 58 -1.28 -9.14 6.90
N THR A 59 -0.66 -8.43 5.97
CA THR A 59 -1.00 -7.05 5.59
C THR A 59 -1.27 -6.90 4.09
N TYR A 60 -2.17 -5.98 3.73
CA TYR A 60 -2.50 -5.65 2.33
C TYR A 60 -1.93 -4.28 1.97
N ARG A 61 -1.29 -4.16 0.80
CA ARG A 61 -0.73 -2.89 0.33
C ARG A 61 -0.96 -2.72 -1.17
N ASN A 62 -1.05 -1.47 -1.61
CA ASN A 62 -1.03 -1.14 -3.02
C ASN A 62 0.38 -1.50 -3.57
N PRO A 63 0.47 -2.36 -4.60
CA PRO A 63 1.75 -2.79 -5.16
C PRO A 63 2.50 -1.66 -5.90
N ASP A 64 1.77 -0.67 -6.42
CA ASP A 64 2.32 0.45 -7.20
C ASP A 64 2.74 1.64 -6.33
N LYS A 65 2.89 1.44 -5.02
CA LYS A 65 3.36 2.48 -4.10
C LYS A 65 4.60 2.04 -3.35
N LEU A 66 5.50 3.00 -3.12
CA LEU A 66 6.67 2.79 -2.27
C LEU A 66 6.24 2.31 -0.87
N PRO A 67 6.99 1.38 -0.26
CA PRO A 67 6.71 0.99 1.10
C PRO A 67 6.98 2.18 2.05
N PRO A 68 6.32 2.21 3.23
CA PRO A 68 6.41 3.33 4.18
C PRO A 68 7.82 3.54 4.73
N VAL A 69 8.62 2.48 4.70
CA VAL A 69 10.05 2.49 4.95
C VAL A 69 10.67 1.67 3.83
N ALA A 70 11.64 2.26 3.14
CA ALA A 70 12.37 1.65 2.04
C ALA A 70 13.87 1.95 2.20
N VAL A 71 14.72 1.02 1.78
CA VAL A 71 16.13 1.32 1.55
C VAL A 71 16.27 1.88 0.14
N LEU A 72 16.90 3.05 0.03
CA LEU A 72 17.16 3.73 -1.24
C LEU A 72 18.63 3.60 -1.61
N GLU A 73 18.90 3.34 -2.89
CA GLU A 73 20.22 3.39 -3.50
C GLU A 73 20.33 4.65 -4.34
N VAL A 74 21.45 5.38 -4.22
CA VAL A 74 21.74 6.53 -5.09
C VAL A 74 21.96 6.02 -6.51
N ALA A 75 21.08 6.42 -7.42
CA ALA A 75 21.07 5.96 -8.81
C ALA A 75 21.83 6.94 -9.73
N GLU A 76 21.73 8.24 -9.45
CA GLU A 76 22.26 9.28 -10.32
C GLU A 76 22.57 10.54 -9.49
N ILE A 77 23.65 11.24 -9.86
CA ILE A 77 23.95 12.58 -9.41
C ILE A 77 24.04 13.45 -10.66
N THR A 78 23.19 14.47 -10.78
CA THR A 78 23.16 15.34 -11.95
C THR A 78 24.30 16.36 -11.91
N PRO A 79 24.65 16.99 -13.05
CA PRO A 79 25.64 18.07 -13.08
C PRO A 79 25.29 19.27 -12.19
N ASP A 80 23.99 19.50 -11.96
CA ASP A 80 23.48 20.57 -11.10
C ASP A 80 23.56 20.20 -9.60
N GLY A 81 23.98 18.97 -9.29
CA GLY A 81 24.14 18.47 -7.92
C GLY A 81 22.92 17.78 -7.34
N ASP A 82 21.85 17.57 -8.12
CA ASP A 82 20.68 16.82 -7.66
C ASP A 82 21.03 15.35 -7.51
N VAL A 83 20.60 14.77 -6.38
CA VAL A 83 20.82 13.36 -6.08
C VAL A 83 19.51 12.61 -6.25
N TYR A 84 19.46 11.73 -7.24
CA TYR A 84 18.34 10.83 -7.46
C TYR A 84 18.64 9.44 -6.91
N ALA A 85 17.62 8.86 -6.29
CA ALA A 85 17.68 7.53 -5.70
C ALA A 85 16.52 6.65 -6.21
N ARG A 86 16.70 5.34 -6.11
CA ARG A 86 15.69 4.32 -6.41
C ARG A 86 15.53 3.38 -5.21
N ALA A 87 14.32 2.84 -5.05
CA ALA A 87 14.07 1.86 -3.99
C ALA A 87 14.63 0.48 -4.36
N LEU A 88 15.41 -0.13 -3.46
CA LEU A 88 15.95 -1.47 -3.66
C LEU A 88 14.88 -2.57 -3.61
N GLU A 89 13.80 -2.34 -2.85
CA GLU A 89 12.70 -3.30 -2.67
C GLU A 89 11.43 -2.89 -3.43
N TRP A 90 11.56 -2.39 -4.67
CA TRP A 90 10.40 -2.14 -5.52
C TRP A 90 9.73 -3.44 -5.95
N GLN A 91 8.41 -3.52 -5.79
CA GLN A 91 7.61 -4.72 -6.11
C GLN A 91 6.39 -4.39 -6.98
N GLY A 92 6.26 -3.14 -7.45
CA GLY A 92 5.23 -2.77 -8.41
C GLY A 92 5.56 -3.32 -9.80
N GLU A 93 4.53 -3.47 -10.64
CA GLU A 93 4.70 -4.02 -11.99
C GLU A 93 5.31 -2.99 -12.97
N GLY A 94 5.25 -1.70 -12.62
CA GLY A 94 5.81 -0.60 -13.41
C GLY A 94 7.25 -0.22 -13.09
N GLU A 95 7.74 0.83 -13.77
CA GLU A 95 9.05 1.41 -13.49
C GLU A 95 9.10 1.96 -12.05
N PRO A 96 10.15 1.66 -11.27
CA PRO A 96 10.26 2.17 -9.91
C PRO A 96 10.27 3.70 -9.91
N PRO A 97 9.57 4.36 -8.97
CA PRO A 97 9.54 5.81 -8.92
C PRO A 97 10.94 6.38 -8.62
N ARG A 98 11.31 7.45 -9.34
CA ARG A 98 12.53 8.22 -9.07
C ARG A 98 12.32 9.08 -7.82
N VAL A 99 13.23 8.97 -6.86
CA VAL A 99 13.19 9.74 -5.61
C VAL A 99 14.26 10.82 -5.66
N LEU A 100 13.87 12.09 -5.54
CA LEU A 100 14.81 13.19 -5.37
C LEU A 100 15.18 13.34 -3.89
N PHE A 101 16.48 13.34 -3.59
CA PHE A 101 16.97 13.62 -2.25
C PHE A 101 17.10 15.13 -2.02
N ILE A 102 16.44 15.62 -0.97
CA ILE A 102 16.52 17.02 -0.53
C ILE A 102 17.23 17.03 0.82
N ALA A 103 18.45 17.56 0.84
CA ALA A 103 19.17 17.78 2.09
C ALA A 103 18.45 18.87 2.92
N LYS A 104 18.38 18.67 4.24
CA LYS A 104 17.79 19.61 5.17
C LYS A 104 18.78 20.68 5.58
#